data_AF-A0A815F0X9-F1
#
_entry.id   AF-A0A815F0X9-F1
#
_cell.length_a   1.000
_cell.length_b   1.000
_cell.length_c   1.000
_cell.angle_alpha   90.00
_cell.angle_beta   90.00
_cell.angle_gamma   90.00
#
_symmetry.space_group_name_H-M   'P 1'
#
loop_
_entity.id
_entity.type
_entity.pdbx_description
1 polymer ?
#
loop_
_entity_poly.entity_id
_entity_poly.type
_entity_poly.pdbx_seq_one_letter_code
_entity_poly.pdbx_strand_id
1 'polypeptide(L)'
;MNDDFHSISDKITPASTNQSRISYINILKRKELVWITFGVIIILIIVSITILLPFIMIKNKNTSQITTITTTIITTTTTATEESSFTSMSNNNYLKWKLDFSIVAGGNGYGTNLNQVSLTRGIYIDDDNQTIYITQYNSGRIVGWKFGEKSGEVVAGGNKQGNKLNQLDNPSDVTVDKKNNLLIICDQGNERVVQWSRQKLIDPKIIIDEIKCNGVTIDNDGNIYVSEGETHSVKRLKQGETKVTTVAESQSSVIDRIQLSYLSESF
;
A
#
# COMPACT_ATOMS: atom_id res chain seq x y z
N MET A 1 -26.74 -49.43 -18.13
CA MET A 1 -26.07 -49.06 -16.87
C MET A 1 -25.70 -47.60 -17.03
N ASN A 2 -26.65 -46.66 -16.95
CA ASN A 2 -27.51 -46.37 -15.79
C ASN A 2 -26.67 -46.39 -14.52
N ASP A 3 -26.33 -45.22 -13.98
CA ASP A 3 -27.28 -44.50 -13.14
C ASP A 3 -27.04 -42.98 -13.18
N ASP A 4 -28.15 -42.29 -13.40
CA ASP A 4 -28.35 -40.86 -13.25
C ASP A 4 -28.30 -40.48 -11.77
N PHE A 5 -27.77 -39.29 -11.46
CA PHE A 5 -28.42 -38.39 -10.51
C PHE A 5 -28.23 -36.95 -10.98
N HIS A 6 -29.26 -36.44 -11.66
CA HIS A 6 -29.76 -35.06 -11.57
C HIS A 6 -29.66 -34.54 -10.11
N SER A 7 -29.56 -33.25 -9.78
CA SER A 7 -30.30 -32.10 -10.32
C SER A 7 -29.89 -30.86 -9.51
N ILE A 8 -29.86 -29.69 -10.17
CA ILE A 8 -30.50 -28.44 -9.73
C ILE A 8 -30.03 -27.83 -8.40
N SER A 9 -29.34 -26.70 -8.46
CA SER A 9 -29.91 -25.38 -8.15
C SER A 9 -28.82 -24.35 -7.84
N ASP A 10 -28.88 -23.27 -8.61
CA ASP A 10 -28.86 -21.89 -8.12
C ASP A 10 -27.62 -21.32 -7.42
N LYS A 11 -27.03 -20.36 -8.16
CA LYS A 11 -26.86 -18.97 -7.70
C LYS A 11 -26.40 -18.81 -6.24
N ILE A 12 -25.09 -18.76 -6.03
CA ILE A 12 -24.55 -17.95 -4.93
C ILE A 12 -23.83 -16.76 -5.55
N THR A 13 -24.59 -15.65 -5.57
CA THR A 13 -24.13 -14.30 -5.84
C THR A 13 -22.94 -13.91 -4.95
N PRO A 14 -21.98 -13.08 -5.42
CA PRO A 14 -20.99 -12.46 -4.54
C PRO A 14 -21.63 -11.26 -3.83
N ALA A 15 -22.71 -11.49 -3.09
CA ALA A 15 -23.30 -10.49 -2.20
C ALA A 15 -22.94 -10.75 -0.71
N SER A 16 -22.36 -11.91 -0.40
CA SER A 16 -22.08 -12.29 1.00
C SER A 16 -20.73 -11.82 1.53
N THR A 17 -19.76 -11.42 0.70
CA THR A 17 -18.40 -11.11 1.18
C THR A 17 -18.29 -9.76 1.89
N ASN A 18 -19.08 -8.76 1.51
CA ASN A 18 -19.10 -7.47 2.22
C ASN A 18 -19.90 -7.55 3.52
N GLN A 19 -21.03 -8.26 3.55
CA GLN A 19 -21.81 -8.40 4.79
C GLN A 19 -21.12 -9.31 5.80
N SER A 20 -20.40 -10.33 5.34
CA SER A 20 -19.54 -11.15 6.21
C SER A 20 -18.25 -10.43 6.64
N ARG A 21 -17.61 -9.61 5.79
CA ARG A 21 -16.47 -8.75 6.20
C ARG A 21 -16.87 -7.66 7.17
N ILE A 22 -18.00 -6.98 6.96
CA ILE A 22 -18.55 -5.99 7.90
C ILE A 22 -18.94 -6.68 9.21
N SER A 23 -19.54 -7.89 9.15
CA SER A 23 -19.80 -8.69 10.36
C SER A 23 -18.51 -9.08 11.08
N TYR A 24 -17.44 -9.45 10.37
CA TYR A 24 -16.15 -9.81 10.94
C TYR A 24 -15.45 -8.61 11.60
N ILE A 25 -15.46 -7.44 10.95
CA ILE A 25 -14.92 -6.19 11.50
C ILE A 25 -15.74 -5.75 12.73
N ASN A 26 -17.07 -5.91 12.72
CA ASN A 26 -17.91 -5.60 13.86
C ASN A 26 -17.70 -6.59 15.02
N ILE A 27 -17.41 -7.87 14.74
CA ILE A 27 -17.03 -8.87 15.75
C ILE A 27 -15.66 -8.54 16.34
N LEU A 28 -14.68 -8.13 15.53
CA LEU A 28 -13.35 -7.71 16.00
C LEU A 28 -13.42 -6.44 16.86
N LYS A 29 -14.17 -5.42 16.42
CA LYS A 29 -14.41 -4.20 17.22
C LYS A 29 -15.14 -4.48 18.53
N ARG A 30 -16.12 -5.40 18.53
CA ARG A 30 -16.78 -5.84 19.77
C ARG A 30 -15.82 -6.60 20.69
N LYS A 31 -14.92 -7.44 20.16
CA LYS A 31 -13.89 -8.11 20.96
C LYS A 31 -12.93 -7.10 21.58
N GLU A 32 -12.43 -6.12 20.83
CA GLU A 32 -11.55 -5.09 21.38
C GLU A 32 -12.24 -4.21 22.44
N LEU A 33 -13.51 -3.84 22.25
CA LEU A 33 -14.28 -3.15 23.29
C LEU A 33 -14.47 -4.01 24.56
N VAL A 34 -14.64 -5.32 24.41
CA VAL A 34 -14.73 -6.24 25.56
C VAL A 34 -13.39 -6.31 26.30
N TRP A 35 -12.26 -6.34 25.60
CA TRP A 35 -10.92 -6.30 26.22
C TRP A 35 -10.65 -4.97 26.93
N ILE A 36 -11.08 -3.84 26.36
CA ILE A 36 -10.94 -2.52 26.98
C ILE A 36 -11.80 -2.43 28.25
N THR A 37 -13.06 -2.87 28.21
CA THR A 37 -13.93 -2.83 29.39
C THR A 37 -13.47 -3.80 30.48
N PHE A 38 -12.95 -4.98 30.13
CA PHE A 38 -12.29 -5.89 31.09
C PHE A 38 -11.04 -5.26 31.71
N GLY A 39 -10.21 -4.58 30.91
CA GLY A 39 -9.02 -3.87 31.39
C GLY A 39 -9.36 -2.77 32.39
N VAL A 40 -10.39 -1.97 32.11
CA VAL A 40 -10.86 -0.90 33.02
C VAL A 40 -11.42 -1.48 34.33
N ILE A 41 -12.19 -2.58 34.27
CA ILE A 41 -12.71 -3.25 35.49
C ILE A 41 -11.56 -3.82 36.33
N ILE A 42 -10.55 -4.43 35.71
CA ILE A 42 -9.35 -4.94 36.40
C ILE A 42 -8.62 -3.79 37.10
N ILE A 43 -8.45 -2.64 36.45
CA ILE A 43 -7.81 -1.46 37.05
C ILE A 43 -8.60 -0.97 38.27
N LEU A 44 -9.93 -0.87 38.18
CA LEU A 44 -10.77 -0.44 39.31
C LEU A 44 -10.74 -1.43 40.48
N ILE A 45 -10.68 -2.74 40.20
CA ILE A 45 -10.50 -3.78 41.22
C ILE A 45 -9.13 -3.65 41.90
N ILE A 46 -8.06 -3.41 41.13
CA ILE A 46 -6.71 -3.21 41.67
C ILE A 46 -6.66 -1.97 42.57
N VAL A 47 -7.27 -0.86 42.15
CA VAL A 47 -7.35 0.38 42.96
C VAL A 47 -8.16 0.16 44.24
N SER A 48 -9.24 -0.62 44.19
CA SER A 48 -9.99 -0.99 45.39
C SER A 48 -9.16 -1.84 46.37
N ILE A 49 -8.41 -2.81 45.85
CA ILE A 49 -7.55 -3.70 46.64
C ILE A 49 -6.40 -2.93 47.30
N THR A 50 -5.76 -1.99 46.61
CA THR A 50 -4.64 -1.21 47.17
C THR A 50 -5.07 -0.27 48.29
N ILE A 51 -6.33 0.21 48.28
CA ILE A 51 -6.89 1.05 49.36
C ILE A 51 -7.33 0.20 50.56
N LEU A 52 -7.77 -1.04 50.35
CA LEU A 52 -8.33 -1.89 51.42
C LEU A 52 -7.26 -2.70 52.18
N LEU A 53 -6.17 -3.11 51.52
CA LEU A 53 -5.09 -3.91 52.11
C LEU A 53 -4.38 -3.26 53.32
N PRO A 54 -4.12 -1.94 53.36
CA PRO A 54 -3.50 -1.27 54.52
C PRO A 54 -4.35 -1.38 55.79
N PHE A 55 -5.69 -1.39 55.67
CA PHE A 55 -6.61 -1.52 56.82
C PHE A 55 -6.65 -2.94 57.39
N ILE A 56 -6.48 -3.96 56.54
CA ILE A 56 -6.40 -5.38 56.98
C ILE A 56 -5.05 -5.66 57.67
N MET A 57 -3.97 -4.97 57.26
CA MET A 57 -2.60 -5.16 57.79
C MET A 57 -2.40 -4.74 59.25
N ILE A 58 -3.27 -3.91 59.85
CA ILE A 58 -3.12 -3.49 61.26
C ILE A 58 -3.42 -4.65 62.24
N LYS A 59 -4.01 -5.76 61.79
CA LYS A 59 -4.43 -6.87 62.67
C LYS A 59 -3.61 -8.17 62.58
N ASN A 60 -2.64 -8.33 61.68
CA ASN A 60 -2.03 -9.64 61.43
C ASN A 60 -0.49 -9.61 61.39
N LYS A 61 0.16 -10.46 62.20
CA LYS A 61 1.62 -10.50 62.48
C LYS A 61 2.50 -11.08 61.36
N ASN A 62 1.97 -11.17 60.12
CA ASN A 62 2.67 -11.73 58.96
C ASN A 62 3.06 -10.63 57.96
N THR A 63 3.73 -9.59 58.46
CA THR A 63 4.04 -8.34 57.76
C THR A 63 4.95 -8.55 56.53
N SER A 64 5.86 -9.52 56.57
CA SER A 64 6.87 -9.69 55.51
C SER A 64 6.30 -10.19 54.18
N GLN A 65 5.41 -11.19 54.18
CA GLN A 65 4.81 -11.70 52.94
C GLN A 65 3.86 -10.69 52.29
N ILE A 66 3.11 -9.94 53.10
CA ILE A 66 2.17 -8.92 52.61
C ILE A 66 2.93 -7.72 52.05
N THR A 67 4.08 -7.34 52.65
CA THR A 67 4.95 -6.30 52.08
C THR A 67 5.44 -6.71 50.69
N THR A 68 5.88 -7.97 50.51
CA THR A 68 6.32 -8.48 49.20
C THR A 68 5.22 -8.43 48.15
N ILE A 69 3.99 -8.83 48.50
CA ILE A 69 2.83 -8.79 47.58
C ILE A 69 2.47 -7.33 47.25
N THR A 70 2.47 -6.44 48.23
CA THR A 70 2.16 -5.01 48.04
C THR A 70 3.21 -4.32 47.16
N THR A 71 4.50 -4.59 47.38
CA THR A 71 5.59 -4.09 46.52
C THR A 71 5.48 -4.64 45.10
N THR A 72 5.14 -5.92 44.93
CA THR A 72 4.96 -6.54 43.61
C THR A 72 3.81 -5.88 42.84
N ILE A 73 2.67 -5.64 43.49
CA ILE A 73 1.49 -4.99 42.88
C ILE A 73 1.79 -3.53 42.50
N ILE A 74 2.45 -2.77 43.38
CA ILE A 74 2.86 -1.37 43.11
C ILE A 74 3.85 -1.33 41.94
N THR A 75 4.79 -2.27 41.86
CA THR A 75 5.77 -2.35 40.76
C THR A 75 5.08 -2.66 39.43
N THR A 76 4.13 -3.61 39.41
CA THR A 76 3.38 -3.94 38.18
C THR A 76 2.43 -2.83 37.72
N THR A 77 1.90 -2.01 38.65
CA THR A 77 1.03 -0.89 38.30
C THR A 77 1.79 0.35 37.86
N THR A 78 2.97 0.64 38.44
CA THR A 78 3.87 1.70 37.94
C THR A 78 4.41 1.41 36.55
N THR A 79 4.66 0.14 36.21
CA THR A 79 5.03 -0.24 34.82
C THR A 79 3.89 -0.11 33.80
N ALA A 80 2.64 0.01 34.25
CA ALA A 80 1.48 0.12 33.36
C ALA A 80 1.06 1.59 33.10
N THR A 81 1.54 2.55 33.90
CA THR A 81 1.11 3.96 33.83
C THR A 81 2.19 4.93 33.35
N GLU A 82 3.40 4.47 32.98
CA GLU A 82 4.35 5.33 32.27
C GLU A 82 4.06 5.35 30.76
N GLU A 83 3.03 6.13 30.41
CA GLU A 83 2.85 6.79 29.12
C GLU A 83 4.00 7.80 28.88
N SER A 84 5.23 7.33 28.74
CA SER A 84 6.37 8.08 28.18
C SER A 84 6.79 7.50 26.81
N SER A 85 5.83 6.90 26.11
CA SER A 85 5.98 5.97 24.98
C SER A 85 6.20 6.61 23.60
N PHE A 86 6.79 7.81 23.51
CA PHE A 86 7.30 8.31 22.22
C PHE A 86 8.75 8.82 22.26
N THR A 87 9.23 9.34 23.39
CA THR A 87 10.60 9.87 23.49
C THR A 87 11.62 8.89 24.09
N SER A 88 11.19 7.84 24.81
CA SER A 88 12.09 6.78 25.32
C SER A 88 12.31 5.64 24.32
N MET A 89 11.52 5.59 23.24
CA MET A 89 11.59 4.54 22.24
C MET A 89 12.84 4.66 21.33
N SER A 90 13.54 5.80 21.33
CA SER A 90 14.84 5.94 20.67
C SER A 90 16.02 5.41 21.49
N ASN A 91 15.85 5.22 22.81
CA ASN A 91 16.98 5.01 23.74
C ASN A 91 16.99 3.64 24.42
N ASN A 92 16.10 2.71 24.04
CA ASN A 92 16.11 1.34 24.55
C ASN A 92 16.57 0.33 23.50
N ASN A 93 17.62 -0.42 23.83
CA ASN A 93 18.26 -1.49 23.04
C ASN A 93 17.35 -2.69 22.67
N TYR A 94 16.04 -2.58 22.91
CA TYR A 94 15.03 -3.59 22.56
C TYR A 94 14.28 -3.28 21.24
N LEU A 95 14.49 -2.11 20.64
CA LEU A 95 14.36 -1.98 19.18
C LEU A 95 15.63 -2.53 18.54
N LYS A 96 15.66 -3.85 18.32
CA LYS A 96 16.67 -4.55 17.53
C LYS A 96 16.53 -4.27 16.02
N TRP A 97 16.19 -3.04 15.67
CA TRP A 97 16.29 -2.48 14.34
C TRP A 97 17.00 -1.15 14.51
N LYS A 98 18.33 -1.21 14.63
CA LYS A 98 19.15 -0.07 14.24
C LYS A 98 18.83 0.16 12.77
N LEU A 99 17.89 1.07 12.49
CA LEU A 99 17.49 1.40 11.15
C LEU A 99 18.62 2.27 10.58
N ASP A 100 19.68 1.61 10.12
CA ASP A 100 20.74 2.25 9.37
C ASP A 100 20.15 2.65 8.01
N PHE A 101 19.56 3.84 7.95
CA PHE A 101 19.09 4.40 6.69
C PHE A 101 20.29 5.04 5.98
N SER A 102 20.49 4.64 4.72
CA SER A 102 21.42 5.29 3.82
C SER A 102 20.64 5.98 2.71
N ILE A 103 21.04 7.20 2.36
CA ILE A 103 20.52 7.86 1.16
C ILE A 103 21.09 7.10 -0.05
N VAL A 104 20.21 6.43 -0.79
CA VAL A 104 20.57 5.63 -1.98
C VAL A 104 20.42 6.41 -3.28
N ALA A 105 19.66 7.51 -3.26
CA ALA A 105 19.47 8.43 -4.39
C ALA A 105 19.13 9.83 -3.87
N GLY A 106 19.64 10.87 -4.52
CA GLY A 106 19.40 12.27 -4.15
C GLY A 106 20.23 12.73 -2.95
N GLY A 107 19.59 13.44 -2.01
CA GLY A 107 20.25 14.00 -0.81
C GLY A 107 20.96 15.35 -0.99
N ASN A 108 21.04 15.85 -2.23
CA ASN A 108 21.73 17.12 -2.55
C ASN A 108 20.76 18.29 -2.79
N GLY A 109 19.62 18.30 -2.10
CA GLY A 109 18.58 19.31 -2.23
C GLY A 109 17.69 19.15 -3.48
N TYR A 110 16.72 20.06 -3.59
CA TYR A 110 15.77 20.10 -4.70
C TYR A 110 16.43 20.63 -5.98
N GLY A 111 16.23 19.93 -7.11
CA GLY A 111 16.64 20.42 -8.42
C GLY A 111 16.63 19.35 -9.51
N THR A 112 17.22 19.69 -10.66
CA THR A 112 17.22 18.86 -11.87
C THR A 112 18.62 18.34 -12.24
N ASN A 113 19.63 18.56 -11.40
CA ASN A 113 20.93 17.94 -11.57
C ASN A 113 20.84 16.42 -11.33
N LEU A 114 21.77 15.65 -11.91
CA LEU A 114 21.75 14.18 -11.81
C LEU A 114 22.06 13.64 -10.41
N ASN A 115 22.62 14.47 -9.53
CA ASN A 115 22.80 14.17 -8.11
C ASN A 115 21.62 14.67 -7.24
N GLN A 116 20.54 15.16 -7.85
CA GLN A 116 19.35 15.67 -7.17
C GLN A 116 18.10 14.88 -7.58
N VAL A 117 17.09 14.93 -6.72
CA VAL A 117 15.74 14.41 -7.01
C VAL A 117 14.71 15.51 -6.79
N SER A 118 13.77 15.67 -7.71
CA SER A 118 12.67 16.64 -7.62
C SER A 118 11.33 15.97 -7.93
N LEU A 119 10.33 16.27 -7.08
CA LEU A 119 8.92 15.86 -7.24
C LEU A 119 8.75 14.41 -7.72
N THR A 120 9.32 13.48 -6.96
CA THR A 120 9.25 12.05 -7.25
C THR A 120 7.86 11.52 -6.91
N ARG A 121 7.22 10.79 -7.85
CA ARG A 121 5.91 10.16 -7.62
C ARG A 121 5.96 8.64 -7.60
N GLY A 122 6.81 8.04 -8.43
CA GLY A 122 6.94 6.60 -8.57
C GLY A 122 8.40 6.18 -8.46
N ILE A 123 8.60 4.98 -7.90
CA ILE A 123 9.90 4.33 -7.77
C ILE A 123 9.76 2.86 -8.11
N TYR A 124 10.80 2.29 -8.72
CA TYR A 124 10.95 0.85 -8.90
C TYR A 124 12.35 0.41 -8.50
N ILE A 125 12.44 -0.70 -7.77
CA ILE A 125 13.71 -1.27 -7.32
C ILE A 125 13.99 -2.51 -8.19
N ASP A 126 15.07 -2.45 -8.96
CA ASP A 126 15.60 -3.59 -9.69
C ASP A 126 16.78 -4.20 -8.92
N ASP A 127 16.46 -5.15 -8.03
CA ASP A 127 17.44 -5.82 -7.18
C ASP A 127 18.52 -6.56 -7.98
N ASP A 128 18.18 -7.13 -9.14
CA ASP A 128 19.11 -7.93 -9.95
C ASP A 128 20.23 -7.05 -10.53
N ASN A 129 19.88 -5.83 -10.94
CA ASN A 129 20.82 -4.85 -11.47
C ASN A 129 21.27 -3.81 -10.42
N GLN A 130 20.84 -3.97 -9.17
CA GLN A 130 21.05 -3.04 -8.06
C GLN A 130 20.79 -1.58 -8.47
N THR A 131 19.67 -1.33 -9.14
CA THR A 131 19.32 -0.02 -9.69
C THR A 131 17.92 0.39 -9.27
N ILE A 132 17.77 1.63 -8.82
CA ILE A 132 16.46 2.23 -8.51
C ILE A 132 16.07 3.16 -9.66
N TYR A 133 14.88 2.96 -10.21
CA TYR A 133 14.29 3.85 -11.21
C TYR A 133 13.33 4.81 -10.52
N ILE A 134 13.47 6.10 -10.80
CA ILE A 134 12.74 7.16 -10.11
C ILE A 134 12.08 8.05 -11.15
N THR A 135 10.77 8.27 -11.02
CA THR A 135 10.08 9.27 -11.85
C THR A 135 10.40 10.68 -11.36
N GLN A 136 10.71 11.59 -12.27
CA GLN A 136 10.86 13.01 -11.95
C GLN A 136 9.77 13.79 -12.69
N TYR A 137 8.61 13.89 -12.02
CA TYR A 137 7.31 14.28 -12.60
C TYR A 137 7.41 15.57 -13.44
N ASN A 138 7.74 16.71 -12.82
CA ASN A 138 7.86 18.00 -13.54
C ASN A 138 9.12 18.13 -14.42
N SER A 139 10.01 17.12 -14.42
CA SER A 139 11.18 17.12 -15.30
C SER A 139 10.96 16.31 -16.58
N GLY A 140 9.84 15.59 -16.71
CA GLY A 140 9.54 14.76 -17.88
C GLY A 140 10.61 13.69 -18.14
N ARG A 141 11.11 13.05 -17.09
CA ARG A 141 12.18 12.05 -17.21
C ARG A 141 12.14 10.98 -16.11
N ILE A 142 12.76 9.85 -16.40
CA ILE A 142 13.05 8.77 -15.46
C ILE A 142 14.56 8.73 -15.24
N VAL A 143 14.98 8.69 -13.98
CA VAL A 143 16.38 8.59 -13.59
C VAL A 143 16.64 7.21 -12.99
N GLY A 144 17.65 6.51 -13.51
CA GLY A 144 18.16 5.27 -12.94
C GLY A 144 19.33 5.58 -12.01
N TRP A 145 19.29 5.09 -10.78
CA TRP A 145 20.34 5.27 -9.78
C TRP A 145 20.88 3.91 -9.36
N LYS A 146 22.11 3.61 -9.75
CA LYS A 146 22.78 2.38 -9.35
C LYS A 146 23.24 2.49 -7.90
N PHE A 147 23.10 1.42 -7.13
CA PHE A 147 23.46 1.39 -5.71
C PHE A 147 24.94 1.77 -5.52
N GLY A 148 25.20 2.71 -4.61
CA GLY A 148 26.54 3.26 -4.34
C GLY A 148 26.97 4.45 -5.21
N GLU A 149 26.25 4.75 -6.29
CA GLU A 149 26.56 5.91 -7.13
C GLU A 149 26.11 7.23 -6.49
N LYS A 150 26.83 8.32 -6.79
CA LYS A 150 26.52 9.67 -6.27
C LYS A 150 25.59 10.48 -7.16
N SER A 151 25.28 9.97 -8.36
CA SER A 151 24.39 10.58 -9.34
C SER A 151 23.71 9.51 -10.17
N GLY A 152 22.48 9.77 -10.59
CA GLY A 152 21.77 8.91 -11.52
C GLY A 152 22.06 9.20 -13.00
N GLU A 153 21.49 8.38 -13.87
CA GLU A 153 21.50 8.56 -15.32
C GLU A 153 20.06 8.75 -15.82
N VAL A 154 19.86 9.63 -16.83
CA VAL A 154 18.58 9.68 -17.53
C VAL A 154 18.43 8.44 -18.40
N VAL A 155 17.52 7.56 -17.99
CA VAL A 155 17.22 6.29 -18.68
C VAL A 155 15.97 6.38 -19.55
N ALA A 156 15.07 7.32 -19.23
CA ALA A 156 13.97 7.68 -20.10
C ALA A 156 13.60 9.16 -20.06
N GLY A 157 13.05 9.68 -21.16
CA GLY A 157 12.77 11.10 -21.36
C GLY A 157 14.06 11.92 -21.54
N GLY A 158 14.11 13.10 -20.92
CA GLY A 158 15.29 13.99 -20.96
C GLY A 158 15.40 14.89 -22.20
N ASN A 159 14.53 14.69 -23.20
CA ASN A 159 14.48 15.51 -24.42
C ASN A 159 13.54 16.72 -24.28
N LYS A 160 13.52 17.33 -23.08
CA LYS A 160 12.49 18.27 -22.59
C LYS A 160 11.12 17.59 -22.43
N GLN A 161 10.32 18.17 -21.54
CA GLN A 161 8.94 17.79 -21.34
C GLN A 161 8.14 17.99 -22.63
N GLY A 162 7.29 17.03 -22.99
CA GLY A 162 6.48 17.08 -24.20
C GLY A 162 5.87 15.74 -24.57
N ASN A 163 5.17 15.71 -25.72
CA ASN A 163 4.34 14.58 -26.14
C ASN A 163 4.95 13.71 -27.24
N LYS A 164 6.14 14.05 -27.75
CA LYS A 164 6.85 13.20 -28.72
C LYS A 164 7.21 11.85 -28.09
N LEU A 165 7.47 10.85 -28.92
CA LEU A 165 7.72 9.48 -28.49
C LEU A 165 9.00 9.34 -27.62
N ASN A 166 9.98 10.22 -27.84
CA ASN A 166 11.21 10.32 -27.05
C ASN A 166 11.14 11.37 -25.92
N GLN A 167 9.95 11.92 -25.65
CA GLN A 167 9.66 12.87 -24.59
C GLN A 167 8.65 12.25 -23.61
N LEU A 168 8.66 12.73 -22.38
CA LEU A 168 7.65 12.38 -21.37
C LEU A 168 7.04 13.68 -20.84
N ASP A 169 5.80 13.59 -20.38
CA ASP A 169 5.09 14.65 -19.71
C ASP A 169 4.53 14.13 -18.38
N ASN A 170 5.04 14.66 -17.28
CA ASN A 170 4.54 14.34 -15.94
C ASN A 170 4.44 12.83 -15.65
N PRO A 171 5.51 12.03 -15.85
CA PRO A 171 5.43 10.60 -15.59
C PRO A 171 5.14 10.31 -14.12
N SER A 172 4.07 9.56 -13.84
CA SER A 172 3.61 9.32 -12.47
C SER A 172 4.20 8.06 -11.87
N ASP A 173 4.46 7.03 -12.69
CA ASP A 173 4.98 5.75 -12.23
C ASP A 173 5.83 5.01 -13.27
N VAL A 174 6.64 4.05 -12.81
CA VAL A 174 7.54 3.24 -13.65
C VAL A 174 7.66 1.82 -13.08
N THR A 175 7.73 0.83 -13.96
CA THR A 175 8.09 -0.56 -13.61
C THR A 175 9.04 -1.16 -14.65
N VAL A 176 9.66 -2.30 -14.36
CA VAL A 176 10.60 -2.99 -15.25
C VAL A 176 10.03 -4.32 -15.72
N ASP A 177 9.96 -4.51 -17.03
CA ASP A 177 9.85 -5.83 -17.64
C ASP A 177 11.26 -6.43 -17.76
N LYS A 178 11.63 -7.24 -16.76
CA LYS A 178 12.97 -7.84 -16.67
C LYS A 178 13.25 -8.80 -17.82
N LYS A 179 12.24 -9.53 -18.30
CA LYS A 179 12.38 -10.54 -19.36
C LYS A 179 12.77 -9.91 -20.69
N ASN A 180 12.20 -8.75 -20.99
CA ASN A 180 12.43 -8.04 -22.26
C ASN A 180 13.38 -6.84 -22.13
N ASN A 181 13.90 -6.59 -20.92
CA ASN A 181 14.78 -5.47 -20.60
C ASN A 181 14.16 -4.08 -20.91
N LEU A 182 12.87 -3.91 -20.57
CA LEU A 182 12.12 -2.69 -20.84
C LEU A 182 11.73 -1.96 -19.55
N LEU A 183 11.66 -0.63 -19.63
CA LEU A 183 10.93 0.20 -18.70
C LEU A 183 9.51 0.37 -19.21
N ILE A 184 8.52 0.14 -18.35
CA ILE A 184 7.12 0.45 -18.63
C ILE A 184 6.76 1.68 -17.79
N ILE A 185 6.38 2.76 -18.44
CA ILE A 185 6.26 4.08 -17.83
C ILE A 185 4.82 4.56 -18.02
N CYS A 186 4.21 4.98 -16.93
CA CYS A 186 2.97 5.72 -16.97
C CYS A 186 3.28 7.21 -17.21
N ASP A 187 3.00 7.67 -18.43
CA ASP A 187 3.28 9.02 -18.93
C ASP A 187 2.01 9.88 -18.79
N GLN A 188 1.63 10.16 -17.54
CA GLN A 188 0.31 10.68 -17.15
C GLN A 188 -0.11 11.94 -17.90
N GLY A 189 0.80 12.90 -18.11
CA GLY A 189 0.48 14.17 -18.79
C GLY A 189 0.14 14.00 -20.26
N ASN A 190 0.64 12.92 -20.88
CA ASN A 190 0.33 12.53 -22.24
C ASN A 190 -0.76 11.44 -22.32
N GLU A 191 -1.38 11.07 -21.19
CA GLU A 191 -2.46 10.09 -21.10
C GLU A 191 -2.15 8.76 -21.79
N ARG A 192 -0.94 8.24 -21.56
CA ARG A 192 -0.45 7.01 -22.21
C ARG A 192 0.46 6.19 -21.31
N VAL A 193 0.61 4.92 -21.65
CA VAL A 193 1.68 4.05 -21.14
C VAL A 193 2.66 3.78 -22.28
N VAL A 194 3.93 4.05 -22.02
CA VAL A 194 5.02 3.85 -22.98
C VAL A 194 6.01 2.82 -22.47
N GLN A 195 6.57 2.03 -23.38
CA GLN A 195 7.72 1.19 -23.11
C GLN A 195 9.00 1.83 -23.66
N TRP A 196 10.09 1.72 -22.91
CA TRP A 196 11.42 2.20 -23.28
C TRP A 196 12.45 1.08 -23.12
N SER A 197 13.42 1.02 -24.03
CA SER A 197 14.58 0.14 -23.86
C SER A 197 15.48 0.63 -22.73
N ARG A 198 15.81 -0.24 -21.76
CA ARG A 198 16.80 0.09 -20.72
C ARG A 198 18.21 0.33 -21.28
N GLN A 199 18.50 -0.28 -22.43
CA GLN A 199 19.80 -0.18 -23.12
C GLN A 199 19.76 0.69 -24.40
N LYS A 200 18.68 1.47 -24.62
CA LYS A 200 18.50 2.30 -25.83
C LYS A 200 18.65 1.52 -27.16
N LEU A 201 18.31 0.22 -27.17
CA LEU A 201 18.41 -0.67 -28.32
C LEU A 201 17.21 -0.58 -29.26
N ILE A 202 16.05 -0.19 -28.72
CA ILE A 202 14.82 0.02 -29.46
C ILE A 202 14.22 1.37 -29.13
N ASP A 203 13.56 1.97 -30.11
CA ASP A 203 12.82 3.20 -29.93
C ASP A 203 11.65 2.99 -28.96
N PRO A 204 11.25 4.05 -28.22
CA PRO A 204 10.08 3.97 -27.38
C PRO A 204 8.83 3.60 -28.15
N LYS A 205 7.88 2.96 -27.48
CA LYS A 205 6.61 2.57 -28.09
C LYS A 205 5.45 2.85 -27.14
N ILE A 206 4.36 3.40 -27.66
CA ILE A 206 3.09 3.49 -26.94
C ILE A 206 2.46 2.11 -26.93
N ILE A 207 2.14 1.60 -25.74
CA ILE A 207 1.53 0.28 -25.56
C ILE A 207 0.07 0.36 -25.08
N ILE A 208 -0.29 1.46 -24.43
CA ILE A 208 -1.67 1.80 -24.07
C ILE A 208 -1.80 3.31 -24.31
N ASP A 209 -2.80 3.71 -25.07
CA ASP A 209 -3.14 5.11 -25.34
C ASP A 209 -4.48 5.46 -24.68
N GLU A 210 -4.80 6.75 -24.62
CA GLU A 210 -6.05 7.28 -24.04
C GLU A 210 -6.32 6.77 -22.61
N ILE A 211 -5.30 6.81 -21.76
CA ILE A 211 -5.38 6.35 -20.37
C ILE A 211 -4.75 7.37 -19.40
N LYS A 212 -5.56 7.87 -18.46
CA LYS A 212 -5.05 8.71 -17.37
C LYS A 212 -4.46 7.87 -16.26
N CYS A 213 -3.31 7.28 -16.54
CA CYS A 213 -2.65 6.36 -15.65
C CYS A 213 -2.08 7.08 -14.40
N ASN A 214 -2.20 6.43 -13.25
CA ASN A 214 -1.58 6.88 -11.98
C ASN A 214 -0.48 5.94 -11.49
N GLY A 215 -0.56 4.66 -11.86
CA GLY A 215 0.32 3.60 -11.39
C GLY A 215 0.33 2.47 -12.41
N VAL A 216 1.47 1.79 -12.54
CA VAL A 216 1.68 0.70 -13.49
C VAL A 216 2.47 -0.43 -12.87
N THR A 217 2.03 -1.67 -13.11
CA THR A 217 2.75 -2.86 -12.67
C THR A 217 2.68 -3.96 -13.72
N ILE A 218 3.56 -4.95 -13.62
CA ILE A 218 3.66 -6.09 -14.51
C ILE A 218 3.68 -7.37 -13.68
N ASP A 219 2.97 -8.40 -14.11
CA ASP A 219 3.03 -9.72 -13.48
C ASP A 219 4.12 -10.61 -14.10
N ASN A 220 4.29 -11.83 -13.55
CA ASN A 220 5.30 -12.78 -14.03
C ASN A 220 5.02 -13.31 -15.45
N ASP A 221 3.77 -13.22 -15.91
CA ASP A 221 3.37 -13.63 -17.26
C ASP A 221 3.58 -12.48 -18.28
N GLY A 222 4.02 -11.31 -17.81
CA GLY A 222 4.24 -10.13 -18.64
C GLY A 222 2.96 -9.34 -18.93
N ASN A 223 1.86 -9.59 -18.21
CA ASN A 223 0.66 -8.78 -18.32
C ASN A 223 0.85 -7.47 -17.57
N ILE A 224 0.46 -6.38 -18.21
CA ILE A 224 0.61 -5.02 -17.68
C ILE A 224 -0.72 -4.58 -17.09
N TYR A 225 -0.67 -4.07 -15.86
CA TYR A 225 -1.82 -3.55 -15.12
C TYR A 225 -1.62 -2.07 -14.86
N VAL A 226 -2.68 -1.29 -15.11
CA VAL A 226 -2.63 0.16 -15.01
C VAL A 226 -3.82 0.66 -14.20
N SER A 227 -3.57 1.39 -13.13
CA SER A 227 -4.65 2.09 -12.42
C SER A 227 -4.97 3.40 -13.14
N GLU A 228 -6.22 3.58 -13.51
CA GLU A 228 -6.72 4.75 -14.22
C GLU A 228 -7.49 5.68 -13.29
N GLY A 229 -7.10 6.95 -13.28
CA GLY A 229 -7.64 7.96 -12.38
C GLY A 229 -9.07 8.42 -12.71
N GLU A 230 -9.44 8.49 -13.99
CA GLU A 230 -10.74 9.03 -14.41
C GLU A 230 -11.87 8.02 -14.29
N THR A 231 -11.63 6.78 -14.69
CA THR A 231 -12.64 5.73 -14.66
C THR A 231 -12.67 4.97 -13.33
N HIS A 232 -11.77 5.32 -12.39
CA HIS A 232 -11.61 4.62 -11.11
C HIS A 232 -11.49 3.10 -11.28
N SER A 233 -10.69 2.70 -12.27
CA SER A 233 -10.57 1.31 -12.70
C SER A 233 -9.12 0.86 -12.84
N VAL A 234 -8.92 -0.44 -12.88
CA VAL A 234 -7.65 -1.09 -13.24
C VAL A 234 -7.83 -1.72 -14.61
N LYS A 235 -6.99 -1.29 -15.54
CA LYS A 235 -6.88 -1.88 -16.88
C LYS A 235 -5.81 -2.95 -16.90
N ARG A 236 -5.95 -3.92 -17.80
CA ARG A 236 -4.97 -4.96 -18.10
C ARG A 236 -4.74 -5.06 -19.60
N LEU A 237 -3.47 -5.06 -19.99
CA LEU A 237 -2.98 -5.46 -21.31
C LEU A 237 -2.24 -6.78 -21.16
N LYS A 238 -2.70 -7.83 -21.85
CA LYS A 238 -2.00 -9.11 -21.82
C LYS A 238 -0.77 -9.11 -22.73
N GLN A 239 0.25 -9.88 -22.37
CA GLN A 239 1.44 -10.01 -23.20
C GLN A 239 1.09 -10.50 -24.61
N GLY A 240 1.56 -9.78 -25.63
CA GLY A 240 1.33 -10.10 -27.04
C GLY A 240 -0.04 -9.66 -27.58
N GLU A 241 -0.93 -9.15 -26.74
CA GLU A 241 -2.20 -8.56 -27.18
C GLU A 241 -2.04 -7.04 -27.40
N THR A 242 -2.98 -6.45 -28.13
CA THR A 242 -3.12 -4.99 -28.30
C THR A 242 -4.38 -4.45 -27.64
N LYS A 243 -5.32 -5.34 -27.28
CA LYS A 243 -6.60 -4.96 -26.68
C LYS A 243 -6.46 -4.86 -25.17
N VAL A 244 -6.77 -3.68 -24.64
CA VAL A 244 -6.83 -3.42 -23.21
C VAL A 244 -8.19 -3.80 -22.65
N THR A 245 -8.21 -4.38 -21.45
CA THR A 245 -9.44 -4.83 -20.77
C THR A 245 -9.53 -4.25 -19.37
N THR A 246 -10.71 -3.84 -18.92
CA THR A 246 -10.93 -3.49 -17.50
C THR A 246 -10.99 -4.77 -16.67
N VAL A 247 -10.22 -4.84 -15.59
CA VAL A 247 -10.17 -6.01 -14.68
C VAL A 247 -10.69 -5.71 -13.27
N ALA A 248 -10.81 -4.44 -12.90
CA ALA A 248 -11.50 -3.99 -11.70
C ALA A 248 -12.02 -2.56 -11.92
N GLU A 249 -13.21 -2.24 -11.44
CA GLU A 249 -13.78 -0.88 -11.49
C GLU A 249 -14.64 -0.65 -10.25
N SER A 250 -14.66 0.58 -9.72
CA SER A 250 -15.66 0.93 -8.71
C SER A 250 -16.97 1.23 -9.42
N GLN A 251 -18.05 0.54 -9.04
CA GLN A 251 -19.38 0.97 -9.46
C GLN A 251 -19.73 2.26 -8.70
N SER A 252 -19.72 3.39 -9.40
CA SER A 252 -20.30 4.62 -8.86
C SER A 252 -21.81 4.40 -8.75
N SER A 253 -22.32 4.17 -7.54
CA SER A 253 -23.75 4.11 -7.30
C SER A 253 -24.31 5.52 -7.19
N VAL A 254 -25.23 5.86 -8.12
CA VAL A 254 -26.44 6.70 -8.00
C VAL A 254 -26.66 7.52 -9.28
N ILE A 255 -27.77 7.21 -9.98
CA ILE A 255 -28.32 7.78 -11.24
C ILE A 255 -27.80 7.13 -12.53
N ASP A 256 -28.36 5.97 -12.93
CA ASP A 256 -28.83 5.68 -14.31
C ASP A 256 -29.33 4.24 -14.59
N ARG A 257 -30.14 3.63 -13.70
CA ARG A 257 -30.92 2.43 -14.08
C ARG A 257 -32.35 2.40 -13.50
N ILE A 258 -33.07 3.52 -13.61
CA ILE A 258 -34.55 3.52 -13.50
C ILE A 258 -35.25 3.93 -14.81
N GLN A 259 -34.55 4.37 -15.84
CA GLN A 259 -35.16 4.51 -17.17
C GLN A 259 -34.57 3.48 -18.13
N LEU A 260 -35.39 2.49 -18.51
CA LEU A 260 -35.40 1.71 -19.77
C LEU A 260 -35.79 0.22 -19.60
N SER A 261 -36.85 -0.08 -18.85
CA SER A 261 -37.59 -1.35 -19.05
C SER A 261 -39.10 -1.30 -18.78
N TYR A 262 -39.73 -0.12 -18.79
CA TYR A 262 -41.20 0.01 -18.72
C TYR A 262 -41.86 0.37 -20.06
N LEU A 263 -41.23 0.00 -21.19
CA LEU A 263 -41.84 0.14 -22.52
C LEU A 263 -41.45 -1.04 -23.41
N SER A 264 -42.07 -2.21 -23.23
CA SER A 264 -42.37 -3.15 -24.33
C SER A 264 -43.18 -4.38 -23.89
N GLU A 265 -44.30 -4.25 -23.17
CA GLU A 265 -45.33 -5.30 -23.16
C GLU A 265 -46.72 -4.67 -23.12
N SER A 266 -47.17 -4.21 -24.29
CA SER A 266 -48.58 -4.04 -24.62
C SER A 266 -48.71 -4.25 -26.13
N PHE A 267 -48.97 -5.51 -26.53
CA PHE A 267 -49.90 -5.94 -27.57
C PHE A 267 -49.94 -7.47 -27.58
#